data_AF-A0A956L0V7-F1
#
_entry.id   AF-A0A956L0V7-F1
#
_cell.length_a   1.000
_cell.length_b   1.000
_cell.length_c   1.000
_cell.angle_alpha   90.00
_cell.angle_beta   90.00
_cell.angle_gamma   90.00
#
_symmetry.space_group_name_H-M   'P 1'
#
loop_
_entity.id
_entity.type
_entity.pdbx_description
1 polymer ?
#
loop_
_entity_poly.entity_id
_entity_poly.type
_entity_poly.pdbx_seq_one_letter_code
_entity_poly.pdbx_strand_id
1 'polypeptide(L)'
;MPVELKIRDIRTGQAQVAELPDLDQAEAWLRERPQFIQIMGPVHEGAMTRGEEARLKQAMRPFDEEELEVMKEQDRRDAEAMARIMAREQEAARRQVEAQREANRNADPNRPMKVTWEKGDGCRNGDETDDRAVPQVVVDAIDEWVAERNTWVHSRNQYLINAQVVAWPGPVPEGHDRIQPGGQFNVISGTPETKPKSELN
;
A
#
# COMPACT_ATOMS: atom_id res chain seq x y z
N MET A 1 -13.78 -1.22 -38.99
CA MET A 1 -12.45 -1.48 -38.41
C MET A 1 -12.51 -2.85 -37.75
N PRO A 2 -11.44 -3.66 -37.83
CA PRO A 2 -11.41 -4.94 -37.16
C PRO A 2 -11.51 -4.76 -35.64
N VAL A 3 -12.22 -5.67 -35.00
CA VAL A 3 -12.39 -5.74 -33.54
C VAL A 3 -11.51 -6.86 -33.02
N GLU A 4 -10.60 -6.53 -32.11
CA GLU A 4 -9.71 -7.51 -31.49
C GLU A 4 -10.10 -7.73 -30.04
N LEU A 5 -10.50 -8.96 -29.72
CA LEU A 5 -10.89 -9.36 -28.37
C LEU A 5 -9.85 -10.28 -27.77
N LYS A 6 -9.40 -9.96 -26.57
CA LYS A 6 -8.63 -10.88 -25.75
C LYS A 6 -9.57 -11.93 -25.17
N ILE A 7 -9.30 -13.19 -25.47
CA ILE A 7 -10.10 -14.33 -25.03
C ILE A 7 -9.22 -15.35 -24.31
N ARG A 8 -9.82 -16.15 -23.44
CA ARG A 8 -9.13 -17.19 -22.65
C ARG A 8 -9.92 -18.49 -22.71
N ASP A 9 -9.26 -19.60 -22.99
CA ASP A 9 -9.87 -20.92 -22.78
C ASP A 9 -9.85 -21.21 -21.27
N ILE A 10 -11.02 -21.39 -20.65
CA ILE A 10 -11.14 -21.58 -19.19
C ILE A 10 -10.68 -22.97 -18.73
N ARG A 11 -10.57 -23.96 -19.62
CA ARG A 11 -10.06 -25.30 -19.26
C ARG A 11 -8.53 -25.30 -19.21
N THR A 12 -7.89 -24.64 -20.17
CA THR A 12 -6.43 -24.64 -20.30
C THR A 12 -5.79 -23.41 -19.67
N GLY A 13 -6.56 -22.34 -19.47
CA GLY A 13 -6.09 -21.03 -19.04
C GLY A 13 -5.34 -20.24 -20.12
N GLN A 14 -5.21 -20.76 -21.35
CA GLN A 14 -4.47 -20.10 -22.43
C GLN A 14 -5.23 -18.88 -22.95
N ALA A 15 -4.54 -17.74 -23.02
CA ALA A 15 -5.07 -16.52 -23.59
C ALA A 15 -4.66 -16.38 -25.06
N GLN A 16 -5.59 -15.92 -25.90
CA GLN A 16 -5.40 -15.69 -27.32
C GLN A 16 -6.18 -14.44 -27.75
N VAL A 17 -5.90 -13.95 -28.97
CA VAL A 17 -6.62 -12.82 -29.56
C VAL A 17 -7.57 -13.38 -30.64
N ALA A 18 -8.83 -12.97 -30.56
CA ALA A 18 -9.81 -13.19 -31.62
C ALA A 18 -9.91 -11.91 -32.45
N GLU A 19 -9.54 -12.01 -33.72
CA GLU A 19 -9.68 -10.93 -34.70
C GLU A 19 -11.01 -11.08 -35.45
N LEU A 20 -11.87 -10.08 -35.33
CA LEU A 20 -13.20 -10.06 -35.92
C LEU A 20 -13.27 -8.92 -36.96
N PRO A 21 -13.87 -9.12 -38.14
CA PRO A 21 -13.80 -8.14 -39.24
C PRO A 21 -14.42 -6.77 -38.92
N ASP A 22 -15.50 -6.76 -38.15
CA ASP A 22 -16.25 -5.58 -37.76
C ASP A 22 -17.09 -5.83 -36.50
N LEU A 23 -17.78 -4.79 -36.04
CA LEU A 23 -18.60 -4.80 -34.82
C LEU A 23 -19.82 -5.74 -34.92
N ASP A 24 -20.44 -5.83 -36.09
CA ASP A 24 -21.64 -6.64 -36.28
C ASP A 24 -21.29 -8.13 -36.28
N GLN A 25 -20.16 -8.50 -36.90
CA GLN A 25 -19.60 -9.85 -36.83
C GLN A 25 -19.12 -10.21 -35.42
N ALA A 26 -18.53 -9.25 -34.70
CA ALA A 26 -18.16 -9.46 -33.30
C ALA A 26 -19.38 -9.72 -32.42
N GLU A 27 -20.47 -9.00 -32.65
CA GLU A 27 -21.74 -9.20 -31.94
C GLU A 27 -22.33 -10.59 -32.22
N ALA A 28 -22.33 -11.02 -33.49
CA ALA A 28 -22.79 -12.36 -33.88
C ALA A 28 -21.93 -13.46 -33.21
N TRP A 29 -20.61 -13.31 -33.25
CA TRP A 29 -19.70 -14.25 -32.61
C TRP A 29 -19.86 -14.32 -31.09
N LEU A 30 -20.14 -13.19 -30.42
CA LEU A 30 -20.38 -13.16 -28.97
C LEU A 30 -21.69 -13.84 -28.56
N ARG A 31 -22.72 -13.81 -29.41
CA ARG A 31 -23.97 -14.56 -29.19
C ARG A 31 -23.76 -16.07 -29.34
N GLU A 32 -22.92 -16.46 -30.29
CA GLU A 32 -22.56 -17.85 -30.59
C GLU A 32 -21.22 -18.25 -29.94
N ARG A 33 -20.83 -17.56 -28.86
CA ARG A 33 -19.52 -17.72 -28.24
C ARG A 33 -19.20 -19.20 -28.02
N PRO A 34 -18.06 -19.71 -28.54
CA PRO A 34 -17.68 -21.09 -28.33
C PRO A 34 -17.64 -21.45 -26.84
N GLN A 35 -18.00 -22.68 -26.53
CA GLN A 35 -17.96 -23.17 -25.16
C GLN A 35 -16.55 -23.10 -24.59
N PHE A 36 -16.46 -22.82 -23.29
CA PHE A 36 -15.24 -22.69 -22.52
C PHE A 36 -14.35 -21.51 -22.92
N ILE A 37 -14.88 -20.53 -23.66
CA ILE A 37 -14.16 -19.29 -23.98
C ILE A 37 -14.65 -18.16 -23.09
N GLN A 38 -13.75 -17.57 -22.32
CA GLN A 38 -13.97 -16.36 -21.54
C GLN A 38 -13.48 -15.13 -22.31
N ILE A 39 -14.32 -14.10 -22.39
CA ILE A 39 -13.95 -12.82 -23.01
C ILE A 39 -13.36 -11.92 -21.93
N MET A 40 -12.09 -11.54 -22.09
CA MET A 40 -11.40 -10.68 -21.13
C MET A 40 -11.59 -9.19 -21.45
N GLY A 41 -11.93 -8.84 -22.70
CA GLY A 41 -12.14 -7.48 -23.17
C GLY A 41 -11.38 -7.17 -24.46
N PRO A 42 -11.36 -5.91 -24.91
CA PRO A 42 -10.54 -5.50 -26.06
C PRO A 42 -9.04 -5.65 -25.77
N VAL A 43 -8.25 -5.90 -26.81
CA VAL A 43 -6.79 -5.99 -26.70
C VAL A 43 -6.16 -4.64 -26.30
N HIS A 44 -6.70 -3.54 -26.84
CA HIS A 44 -6.22 -2.20 -26.57
C HIS A 44 -7.26 -1.37 -25.83
N GLU A 45 -6.82 -0.68 -24.78
CA GLU A 45 -7.65 0.28 -24.07
C GLU A 45 -8.00 1.45 -24.99
N GLY A 46 -9.30 1.76 -25.11
CA GLY A 46 -9.79 2.79 -26.03
C GLY A 46 -9.91 2.38 -27.50
N ALA A 47 -9.74 1.09 -27.84
CA ALA A 47 -9.99 0.58 -29.20
C ALA A 47 -11.45 0.74 -29.65
N MET A 48 -12.37 0.89 -28.70
CA MET A 48 -13.80 1.02 -28.94
C MET A 48 -14.36 2.15 -28.08
N THR A 49 -15.43 2.77 -28.56
CA THR A 49 -16.21 3.71 -27.76
C THR A 49 -16.97 2.98 -26.65
N ARG A 50 -17.30 3.70 -25.58
CA ARG A 50 -18.12 3.14 -24.48
C ARG A 50 -19.46 2.57 -24.95
N GLY A 51 -20.05 3.14 -26.00
CA GLY A 51 -21.31 2.64 -26.58
C GLY A 51 -21.15 1.29 -27.28
N GLU A 52 -20.05 1.10 -27.99
CA GLU A 52 -19.72 -0.16 -28.68
C GLU A 52 -19.39 -1.27 -27.67
N GLU A 53 -18.61 -0.96 -26.62
CA GLU A 53 -18.35 -1.92 -25.55
C GLU A 53 -19.63 -2.37 -24.84
N ALA A 54 -20.55 -1.44 -24.56
CA ALA A 54 -21.82 -1.76 -23.94
C ALA A 54 -22.67 -2.67 -24.83
N ARG A 55 -22.69 -2.42 -26.15
CA ARG A 55 -23.38 -3.25 -27.14
C ARG A 55 -22.81 -4.67 -27.18
N LEU A 56 -21.49 -4.82 -27.21
CA LEU A 56 -20.82 -6.14 -27.19
C LEU A 56 -21.08 -6.89 -25.89
N LYS A 57 -21.03 -6.22 -24.73
CA LYS A 57 -21.35 -6.82 -23.43
C LYS A 57 -22.78 -7.36 -23.37
N GLN A 58 -23.74 -6.66 -23.97
CA GLN A 58 -25.14 -7.10 -24.02
C GLN A 58 -25.36 -8.31 -24.94
N ALA A 59 -24.57 -8.43 -26.00
CA ALA A 59 -24.66 -9.54 -26.94
C ALA A 59 -23.97 -10.82 -26.45
N MET A 60 -23.17 -10.73 -25.39
CA MET A 60 -22.40 -11.85 -24.86
C MET A 60 -23.30 -12.95 -24.31
N ARG A 61 -23.16 -14.16 -24.87
CA ARG A 61 -23.79 -15.37 -24.34
C ARG A 61 -23.41 -15.57 -22.87
N PRO A 62 -24.36 -15.85 -21.96
CA PRO A 62 -24.03 -16.23 -20.60
C PRO A 62 -23.23 -17.54 -20.57
N PHE A 63 -22.51 -17.76 -19.48
CA PHE A 63 -21.87 -19.06 -19.25
C PHE A 63 -22.91 -20.10 -18.90
N ASP A 64 -22.77 -21.30 -19.47
CA ASP A 64 -23.56 -22.46 -19.08
C ASP A 64 -23.07 -23.01 -17.73
N GLU A 65 -23.86 -23.89 -17.11
CA GLU A 65 -23.55 -24.47 -15.80
C GLU A 65 -22.19 -25.17 -15.76
N GLU A 66 -21.86 -25.93 -16.82
CA GLU A 66 -20.57 -26.61 -16.95
C GLU A 66 -19.39 -25.61 -17.04
N GLU A 67 -19.57 -24.51 -17.78
CA GLU A 67 -18.55 -23.46 -17.88
C GLU A 67 -18.34 -22.74 -16.55
N LEU A 68 -19.43 -22.49 -15.82
CA LEU A 68 -19.38 -21.88 -14.48
C LEU A 68 -18.66 -22.78 -13.48
N GLU A 69 -18.87 -24.09 -13.51
CA GLU A 69 -18.16 -25.03 -12.63
C GLU A 69 -16.66 -25.09 -12.94
N VAL A 70 -16.28 -25.11 -14.22
CA VAL A 70 -14.85 -25.06 -14.60
C VAL A 70 -14.21 -23.75 -14.14
N MET A 71 -14.92 -22.62 -14.28
CA MET A 71 -14.42 -21.32 -13.85
C MET A 71 -14.23 -21.27 -12.32
N LYS A 72 -15.18 -21.80 -11.54
CA LYS A 72 -15.05 -21.90 -10.06
C LYS A 72 -13.84 -22.74 -9.64
N GLU A 73 -13.62 -23.87 -10.29
CA GLU A 73 -12.47 -24.72 -9.99
C GLU A 73 -11.14 -24.04 -10.35
N GLN A 74 -11.10 -23.30 -11.45
CA GLN A 74 -9.93 -22.51 -11.82
C GLN A 74 -9.69 -21.37 -10.81
N ASP A 75 -10.73 -20.62 -10.45
CA ASP A 75 -10.65 -19.55 -9.45
C ASP A 75 -10.16 -20.08 -8.10
N ARG A 76 -10.61 -21.29 -7.70
CA ARG A 76 -10.13 -21.96 -6.48
C ARG A 76 -8.63 -22.26 -6.55
N ARG A 77 -8.15 -22.80 -7.68
CA ARG A 77 -6.71 -23.09 -7.87
C ARG A 77 -5.87 -21.82 -7.88
N ASP A 78 -6.34 -20.78 -8.56
CA ASP A 78 -5.65 -19.50 -8.64
C ASP A 78 -5.60 -18.84 -7.24
N ALA A 79 -6.69 -18.91 -6.47
CA ALA A 79 -6.73 -18.44 -5.09
C ALA A 79 -5.78 -19.21 -4.17
N GLU A 80 -5.72 -20.55 -4.27
CA GLU A 80 -4.77 -21.37 -3.51
C GLU A 80 -3.30 -21.06 -3.88
N ALA A 81 -3.02 -20.83 -5.17
CA ALA A 81 -1.69 -20.44 -5.64
C ALA A 81 -1.28 -19.06 -5.12
N MET A 82 -2.17 -18.07 -5.21
CA MET A 82 -1.97 -16.74 -4.65
C MET A 82 -1.77 -16.79 -3.14
N ALA A 83 -2.55 -17.58 -2.40
CA ALA A 83 -2.39 -17.74 -0.96
C ALA A 83 -1.02 -18.32 -0.59
N ARG A 84 -0.48 -19.27 -1.37
CA ARG A 84 0.87 -19.81 -1.17
C ARG A 84 1.96 -18.77 -1.44
N ILE A 85 1.78 -17.93 -2.47
CA ILE A 85 2.72 -16.84 -2.78
C ILE A 85 2.72 -15.83 -1.62
N MET A 86 1.54 -15.37 -1.21
CA MET A 86 1.41 -14.45 -0.08
C MET A 86 1.99 -15.03 1.21
N ALA A 87 1.77 -16.32 1.49
CA ALA A 87 2.35 -16.97 2.66
C ALA A 87 3.89 -16.97 2.63
N ARG A 88 4.50 -17.24 1.46
CA ARG A 88 5.96 -17.17 1.30
C ARG A 88 6.50 -15.75 1.44
N GLU A 89 5.80 -14.77 0.89
CA GLU A 89 6.17 -13.35 1.04
C GLU A 89 6.08 -12.89 2.49
N GLN A 90 5.01 -13.29 3.20
CA GLN A 90 4.88 -13.01 4.63
C GLN A 90 5.98 -13.68 5.45
N GLU A 91 6.34 -14.91 5.15
CA GLU A 91 7.43 -15.59 5.84
C GLU A 91 8.79 -14.93 5.55
N ALA A 92 9.06 -14.54 4.30
CA ALA A 92 10.26 -13.80 3.93
C ALA A 92 10.33 -12.44 4.64
N ALA A 93 9.22 -11.70 4.69
CA ALA A 93 9.13 -10.43 5.40
C ALA A 93 9.40 -10.60 6.89
N ARG A 94 8.81 -11.63 7.53
CA ARG A 94 9.07 -11.94 8.95
C ARG A 94 10.55 -12.26 9.21
N ARG A 95 11.17 -13.08 8.35
CA ARG A 95 12.60 -13.40 8.46
C ARG A 95 13.48 -12.16 8.28
N GLN A 96 13.12 -11.24 7.39
CA GLN A 96 13.84 -9.98 7.23
C GLN A 96 13.73 -9.09 8.48
N VAL A 97 12.53 -8.98 9.06
CA VAL A 97 12.30 -8.23 10.31
C VAL A 97 13.11 -8.84 11.46
N GLU A 98 13.13 -10.16 11.59
CA GLU A 98 13.89 -10.86 12.62
C GLU A 98 15.40 -10.69 12.43
N ALA A 99 15.91 -10.81 11.20
CA ALA A 99 17.32 -10.57 10.89
C ALA A 99 17.74 -9.11 11.20
N GLN A 100 16.86 -8.14 10.93
CA GLN A 100 17.11 -6.73 11.30
C GLN A 100 17.14 -6.55 12.82
N ARG A 101 16.25 -7.20 13.57
CA ARG A 101 16.28 -7.19 15.04
C ARG A 101 17.58 -7.76 15.59
N GLU A 102 18.05 -8.88 15.06
CA GLU A 102 19.32 -9.49 15.46
C GLU A 102 20.52 -8.59 15.14
N ALA A 103 20.53 -7.97 13.94
CA ALA A 103 21.57 -7.00 13.57
C ALA A 103 21.56 -5.79 14.51
N ASN A 104 20.38 -5.25 14.84
CA ASN A 104 20.22 -4.13 15.75
C ASN A 104 20.62 -4.46 17.19
N ARG A 105 20.42 -5.71 17.65
CA ARG A 105 20.85 -6.16 18.97
C ARG A 105 22.36 -6.15 19.12
N ASN A 106 23.09 -6.48 18.05
CA ASN A 106 24.56 -6.54 18.05
C ASN A 106 25.24 -5.22 17.63
N ALA A 107 24.47 -4.25 17.13
CA ALA A 107 24.99 -2.96 16.70
C ALA A 107 25.25 -2.01 17.90
N ASP A 108 26.05 -0.96 17.67
CA ASP A 108 26.38 0.05 18.68
C ASP A 108 25.11 0.65 19.32
N PRO A 109 24.96 0.60 20.66
CA PRO A 109 23.84 1.21 21.37
C PRO A 109 23.70 2.72 21.18
N ASN A 110 24.80 3.42 20.86
CA ASN A 110 24.82 4.87 20.64
C ASN A 110 24.48 5.26 19.20
N ARG A 111 24.22 4.30 18.31
CA ARG A 111 23.82 4.60 16.93
C ARG A 111 22.54 5.45 16.89
N PRO A 112 22.30 6.24 15.83
CA PRO A 112 21.08 7.01 15.68
C PRO A 112 19.85 6.10 15.79
N MET A 113 18.80 6.62 16.43
CA MET A 113 17.54 5.93 16.55
C MET A 113 16.43 6.74 15.90
N LYS A 114 15.46 6.05 15.31
CA LYS A 114 14.27 6.66 14.76
C LYS A 114 13.28 6.88 15.91
N VAL A 115 12.78 8.10 16.06
CA VAL A 115 11.82 8.45 17.11
C VAL A 115 10.57 9.01 16.46
N THR A 116 9.43 8.51 16.90
CA THR A 116 8.12 9.05 16.57
C THR A 116 7.62 9.83 17.77
N TRP A 117 7.30 11.10 17.55
CA TRP A 117 6.64 11.97 18.51
C TRP A 117 5.18 12.16 18.09
N GLU A 118 4.27 12.11 19.06
CA GLU A 118 2.84 12.30 18.86
C GLU A 118 2.27 13.21 19.96
N LYS A 119 1.48 14.21 19.55
CA LYS A 119 0.90 15.18 20.49
C LYS A 119 -0.07 14.46 21.44
N GLY A 120 0.27 14.46 22.73
CA GLY A 120 -0.52 13.83 23.79
C GLY A 120 0.02 12.47 24.24
N ASP A 121 0.70 11.73 23.34
CA ASP A 121 1.26 10.40 23.63
C ASP A 121 2.79 10.44 23.85
N GLY A 122 3.48 11.49 23.39
CA GLY A 122 4.91 11.72 23.61
C GLY A 122 5.80 10.99 22.61
N CYS A 123 7.03 10.67 23.04
CA CYS A 123 8.06 10.04 22.21
C CYS A 123 8.06 8.51 22.35
N ARG A 124 8.07 7.81 21.21
CA ARG A 124 8.26 6.36 21.12
C ARG A 124 9.32 5.99 20.09
N ASN A 125 9.92 4.82 20.23
CA ASN A 125 10.83 4.31 19.21
C ASN A 125 10.02 4.06 17.91
N GLY A 126 10.48 4.65 16.82
CA GLY A 126 9.84 4.60 15.52
C GLY A 126 10.34 3.45 14.62
N ASP A 127 11.25 2.62 15.13
CA ASP A 127 11.76 1.43 14.46
C ASP A 127 11.29 0.16 15.21
N GLU A 128 10.43 -0.62 14.58
CA GLU A 128 9.88 -1.87 15.13
C GLU A 128 10.92 -3.00 15.25
N THR A 129 12.09 -2.80 14.66
CA THR A 129 13.22 -3.73 14.72
C THR A 129 14.25 -3.33 15.79
N ASP A 130 13.99 -2.26 16.53
CA ASP A 130 14.86 -1.74 17.56
C ASP A 130 14.11 -1.65 18.91
N ASP A 131 14.49 -2.50 19.87
CA ASP A 131 13.83 -2.56 21.17
C ASP A 131 14.34 -1.48 22.16
N ARG A 132 15.24 -0.58 21.75
CA ARG A 132 15.77 0.46 22.63
C ARG A 132 14.68 1.42 23.07
N ALA A 133 14.59 1.68 24.38
CA ALA A 133 13.79 2.77 24.92
C ALA A 133 14.39 4.12 24.52
N VAL A 134 13.53 5.12 24.28
CA VAL A 134 13.97 6.49 23.97
C VAL A 134 14.53 7.12 25.24
N PRO A 135 15.82 7.51 25.29
CA PRO A 135 16.39 8.16 26.47
C PRO A 135 15.79 9.54 26.71
N GLN A 136 15.69 9.98 27.98
CA GLN A 136 15.11 11.29 28.31
C GLN A 136 15.81 12.46 27.61
N VAL A 137 17.15 12.42 27.46
CA VAL A 137 17.91 13.44 26.73
C VAL A 137 17.47 13.60 25.27
N VAL A 138 16.96 12.52 24.66
CA VAL A 138 16.38 12.56 23.31
C VAL A 138 14.98 13.14 23.34
N VAL A 139 14.18 12.76 24.34
CA VAL A 139 12.84 13.33 24.54
C VAL A 139 12.90 14.85 24.69
N ASP A 140 13.79 15.34 25.57
CA ASP A 140 13.95 16.78 25.83
C ASP A 140 14.36 17.53 24.55
N ALA A 141 15.30 16.97 23.79
CA ALA A 141 15.73 17.55 22.52
C ALA A 141 14.59 17.59 21.48
N ILE A 142 13.74 16.55 21.45
CA ILE A 142 12.60 16.49 20.53
C ILE A 142 11.53 17.50 20.94
N ASP A 143 11.28 17.67 22.23
CA ASP A 143 10.33 18.68 22.71
C ASP A 143 10.80 20.10 22.36
N GLU A 144 12.09 20.39 22.48
CA GLU A 144 12.68 21.66 22.03
C GLU A 144 12.52 21.85 20.50
N TRP A 145 12.82 20.81 19.73
CA TRP A 145 12.68 20.83 18.28
C TRP A 145 11.21 21.01 17.84
N VAL A 146 10.28 20.35 18.51
CA VAL A 146 8.84 20.49 18.26
C VAL A 146 8.38 21.90 18.63
N ALA A 147 8.85 22.46 19.74
CA ALA A 147 8.54 23.83 20.13
C ALA A 147 9.02 24.83 19.07
N GLU A 148 10.26 24.69 18.58
CA GLU A 148 10.80 25.49 17.48
C GLU A 148 9.91 25.37 16.23
N ARG A 149 9.59 24.15 15.79
CA ARG A 149 8.79 23.93 14.58
C ARG A 149 7.35 24.43 14.71
N ASN A 150 6.77 24.34 15.90
CA ASN A 150 5.46 24.92 16.18
C ASN A 150 5.45 26.43 15.93
N THR A 151 6.51 27.17 16.30
CA THR A 151 6.59 28.62 16.01
C THR A 151 6.52 28.93 14.51
N TRP A 152 7.05 28.04 13.66
CA TRP A 152 7.06 28.24 12.21
C TRP A 152 5.66 28.11 11.60
N VAL A 153 4.84 27.19 12.13
CA VAL A 153 3.52 26.87 11.58
C VAL A 153 2.39 27.64 12.25
N HIS A 154 2.62 28.22 13.44
CA HIS A 154 1.65 29.06 14.14
C HIS A 154 1.18 30.27 13.33
N SER A 155 2.06 30.88 12.54
CA SER A 155 1.69 31.98 11.64
C SER A 155 0.59 31.62 10.63
N ARG A 156 0.40 30.31 10.38
CA ARG A 156 -0.63 29.74 9.50
C ARG A 156 -1.82 29.15 10.27
N ASN A 157 -1.93 29.42 11.57
CA ASN A 157 -2.92 28.82 12.47
C ASN A 157 -2.85 27.28 12.45
N GLN A 158 -1.64 26.74 12.38
CA GLN A 158 -1.34 25.31 12.35
C GLN A 158 -0.48 24.90 13.55
N TYR A 159 -0.55 23.61 13.88
CA TYR A 159 0.15 22.99 15.01
C TYR A 159 0.64 21.61 14.61
N LEU A 160 1.82 21.20 15.09
CA LEU A 160 2.33 19.85 14.90
C LEU A 160 1.46 18.84 15.66
N ILE A 161 1.11 17.74 15.00
CA ILE A 161 0.37 16.62 15.62
C ILE A 161 1.23 15.37 15.77
N ASN A 162 2.12 15.13 14.81
CA ASN A 162 3.10 14.06 14.89
C ASN A 162 4.39 14.46 14.16
N ALA A 163 5.48 13.83 14.55
CA ALA A 163 6.78 13.98 13.92
C ALA A 163 7.53 12.66 13.94
N GLN A 164 8.38 12.47 12.93
CA GLN A 164 9.33 11.38 12.86
C GLN A 164 10.71 11.95 12.61
N VAL A 165 11.60 11.73 13.56
CA VAL A 165 12.95 12.30 13.59
C VAL A 165 13.97 11.21 13.83
N VAL A 166 15.23 11.48 13.47
CA VAL A 166 16.36 10.61 13.78
C VAL A 166 17.23 11.32 14.80
N ALA A 167 17.53 10.66 15.92
CA ALA A 167 18.25 11.28 17.02
C ALA A 167 19.37 10.39 17.56
N TRP A 168 20.43 11.02 18.08
CA TRP A 168 21.52 10.34 18.78
C TRP A 168 21.15 10.09 20.25
N PRO A 169 21.00 8.81 20.68
CA PRO A 169 20.63 8.48 22.06
C PRO A 169 21.75 8.71 23.07
N GLY A 170 23.01 8.68 22.62
CA GLY A 170 24.20 8.80 23.45
C GLY A 170 25.01 10.07 23.17
N PRO A 171 26.35 10.00 23.30
CA PRO A 171 27.22 11.09 22.88
C PRO A 171 27.00 11.46 21.41
N VAL A 172 26.90 12.76 21.13
CA VAL A 172 26.73 13.25 19.76
C VAL A 172 28.11 13.37 19.12
N PRO A 173 28.34 12.79 17.93
CA PRO A 173 29.60 12.95 17.22
C PRO A 173 29.90 14.42 16.93
N GLU A 174 31.18 14.78 16.87
CA GLU A 174 31.60 16.16 16.59
C GLU A 174 31.05 16.66 15.25
N GLY A 175 30.51 17.88 15.23
CA GLY A 175 29.92 18.49 14.03
C GLY A 175 28.50 18.03 13.70
N HIS A 176 27.86 17.22 14.55
CA HIS A 176 26.48 16.81 14.39
C HIS A 176 25.57 17.44 15.46
N ASP A 177 24.31 17.65 15.09
CA ASP A 177 23.24 17.96 16.05
C ASP A 177 22.64 16.68 16.62
N ARG A 178 22.05 16.76 17.82
CA ARG A 178 21.41 15.61 18.46
C ARG A 178 20.24 15.07 17.65
N ILE A 179 19.46 15.96 17.04
CA ILE A 179 18.42 15.61 16.08
C ILE A 179 18.99 15.85 14.69
N GLN A 180 19.00 14.81 13.86
CA GLN A 180 19.51 14.91 12.51
C GLN A 180 18.56 15.74 11.62
N PRO A 181 19.12 16.45 10.62
CA PRO A 181 18.30 17.15 9.63
C PRO A 181 17.46 16.16 8.82
N GLY A 182 16.29 16.62 8.33
CA GLY A 182 15.40 15.82 7.49
C GLY A 182 14.24 15.12 8.21
N GLY A 183 13.97 15.48 9.47
CA GLY A 183 12.77 15.02 10.18
C GLY A 183 11.48 15.37 9.43
N GLN A 184 10.52 14.45 9.42
CA GLN A 184 9.19 14.64 8.84
C GLN A 184 8.20 15.01 9.95
N PHE A 185 7.23 15.88 9.65
CA PHE A 185 6.18 16.22 10.60
C PHE A 185 4.87 16.52 9.88
N ASN A 186 3.75 16.21 10.53
CA ASN A 186 2.44 16.59 10.05
C ASN A 186 1.84 17.67 10.94
N VAL A 187 1.03 18.52 10.31
CA VAL A 187 0.35 19.62 10.97
C VAL A 187 -1.15 19.55 10.73
N ILE A 188 -1.91 20.10 11.67
CA ILE A 188 -3.35 20.31 11.52
C ILE A 188 -3.67 21.79 11.69
N SER A 189 -4.69 22.26 10.97
CA SER A 189 -5.27 23.59 11.17
C SER A 189 -6.14 23.58 12.42
N GLY A 190 -6.01 24.58 13.28
CA GLY A 190 -6.80 24.67 14.51
C GLY A 190 -6.27 25.73 15.45
N THR A 191 -6.79 25.78 16.67
CA THR A 191 -6.20 26.51 17.82
C THR A 191 -5.65 25.44 18.77
N PRO A 192 -4.60 25.69 19.57
CA PRO A 192 -4.05 24.66 20.44
C PRO A 192 -5.07 24.45 21.57
N GLU A 193 -5.97 23.48 21.43
CA GLU A 193 -6.78 23.06 22.55
C GLU A 193 -5.85 22.54 23.64
N THR A 194 -5.74 23.35 24.69
CA THR A 194 -5.18 23.01 25.98
C THR A 194 -6.32 22.37 26.75
N LYS A 195 -6.35 21.03 26.84
CA LYS A 195 -6.80 20.31 28.04
C LYS A 195 -6.52 18.80 27.96
N PRO A 196 -6.02 18.18 29.06
CA PRO A 196 -5.79 16.75 29.15
C PRO A 196 -7.11 15.96 29.23
N LYS A 197 -7.06 14.71 28.75
CA LYS A 197 -8.14 13.71 28.69
C LYS A 197 -8.71 13.26 30.06
N SER A 198 -8.40 13.95 31.15
CA SER A 198 -8.77 13.54 32.52
C SER A 198 -10.13 14.07 33.02
N GLU A 199 -10.92 14.75 32.18
CA GLU A 199 -12.25 15.27 32.55
C GLU A 199 -13.39 14.69 31.70
N LEU A 200 -13.25 13.44 31.25
CA LEU A 200 -14.36 12.65 30.70
C LEU A 200 -14.50 11.36 31.51
N ASN A 201 -15.08 11.50 32.70
CA ASN A 201 -15.83 10.47 33.42
C ASN A 201 -16.85 11.15 34.33
#